data_AF-A0A950G1K8-F1
#
_entry.id   AF-A0A950G1K8-F1
#
_cell.length_a   1.000
_cell.length_b   1.000
_cell.length_c   1.000
_cell.angle_alpha   90.00
_cell.angle_beta   90.00
_cell.angle_gamma   90.00
#
_symmetry.space_group_name_H-M   'P 1'
#
loop_
_entity.id
_entity.type
_entity.pdbx_description
1 polymer ?
#
loop_
_entity_poly.entity_id
_entity_poly.type
_entity_poly.pdbx_seq_one_letter_code
_entity_poly.pdbx_strand_id
1 'polypeptide(L)'
;MSDRLAPPVLVPDSAHSAEQARRLLTLGEQIVPGHQVLAGRFVALMCSVPADPAAQRLARAAADLGMQVTQVAPPFEGQRIDALARILDQLYDAVDCVGMVRAEVQQLARACRVPVFDSLAGSDRPLAALATDLRDPALDGAPDAHELRHRRLVQAVLVECISGAETLV
;
A
#
# COMPACT_ATOMS: atom_id res chain seq x y z
N MET A 1 -6.31 17.20 18.42
CA MET A 1 -7.14 16.71 17.31
C MET A 1 -6.29 16.71 16.05
N SER A 2 -5.31 15.80 15.98
CA SER A 2 -4.48 15.66 14.79
C SER A 2 -5.17 14.69 13.84
N ASP A 3 -5.45 15.19 12.65
CA ASP A 3 -6.14 14.54 11.56
C ASP A 3 -5.36 13.27 11.15
N ARG A 4 -5.94 12.09 11.38
CA ARG A 4 -5.42 10.85 10.82
C ARG A 4 -5.78 10.89 9.35
N LEU A 5 -4.85 11.33 8.49
CA LEU A 5 -5.03 11.14 7.06
C LEU A 5 -5.14 9.64 6.82
N ALA A 6 -6.35 9.16 6.55
CA ALA A 6 -6.54 7.94 5.76
C ALA A 6 -5.59 8.06 4.56
N PRO A 7 -4.91 6.98 4.12
CA PRO A 7 -4.13 7.05 2.89
C PRO A 7 -5.08 7.65 1.86
N PRO A 8 -4.76 8.81 1.28
CA PRO A 8 -5.68 9.40 0.33
C PRO A 8 -5.78 8.34 -0.76
N VAL A 9 -6.99 7.82 -0.96
CA VAL A 9 -7.39 7.41 -2.29
C VAL A 9 -6.86 8.54 -3.15
N LEU A 10 -5.90 8.26 -4.03
CA LEU A 10 -5.32 9.26 -4.93
C LEU A 10 -6.48 9.86 -5.72
N VAL A 11 -7.08 10.90 -5.16
CA VAL A 11 -8.15 11.71 -5.71
C VAL A 11 -7.42 12.94 -6.22
N PRO A 12 -7.51 13.23 -7.52
CA PRO A 12 -6.67 14.23 -8.15
C PRO A 12 -7.13 15.64 -7.79
N ASP A 13 -6.72 16.13 -6.62
CA ASP A 13 -6.45 17.54 -6.42
C ASP A 13 -4.97 17.78 -6.77
N SER A 14 -4.69 18.55 -7.82
CA SER A 14 -3.41 18.54 -8.51
C SER A 14 -2.22 19.00 -7.65
N ALA A 15 -2.46 19.95 -6.72
CA ALA A 15 -1.42 20.44 -5.81
C ALA A 15 -1.08 19.44 -4.69
N HIS A 16 -2.11 18.87 -4.05
CA HIS A 16 -1.94 17.83 -3.03
C HIS A 16 -1.33 16.56 -3.63
N SER A 17 -1.72 16.22 -4.86
CA SER A 17 -1.19 15.06 -5.59
C SER A 17 0.30 15.23 -5.95
N ALA A 18 0.72 16.42 -6.38
CA ALA A 18 2.12 16.67 -6.74
C ALA A 18 3.05 16.68 -5.51
N GLU A 19 2.61 17.29 -4.40
CA GLU A 19 3.38 17.29 -3.16
C GLU A 19 3.48 15.89 -2.56
N GLN A 20 2.39 15.12 -2.58
CA GLN A 20 2.40 13.73 -2.16
C GLN A 20 3.32 12.88 -3.04
N ALA A 21 3.26 13.05 -4.37
CA ALA A 21 4.17 12.36 -5.28
C ALA A 21 5.64 12.65 -4.97
N ARG A 22 6.01 13.92 -4.71
CA ARG A 22 7.37 14.30 -4.32
C ARG A 22 7.82 13.66 -3.00
N ARG A 23 6.93 13.60 -2.01
CA ARG A 23 7.21 12.91 -0.74
C ARG A 23 7.45 11.43 -0.95
N LEU A 24 6.59 10.75 -1.73
CA LEU A 24 6.75 9.34 -2.04
C LEU A 24 8.04 9.05 -2.82
N LEU A 25 8.40 9.91 -3.78
CA LEU A 25 9.69 9.82 -4.47
C LEU A 25 10.83 9.92 -3.47
N THR A 26 10.82 10.94 -2.61
CA THR A 26 11.86 11.15 -1.58
C THR A 26 11.97 9.98 -0.62
N LEU A 27 10.86 9.43 -0.14
CA LEU A 27 10.85 8.25 0.72
C LEU A 27 11.32 7.00 -0.03
N GLY A 28 10.93 6.82 -1.29
CA GLY A 28 11.39 5.74 -2.15
C GLY A 28 12.90 5.75 -2.38
N GLU A 29 13.51 6.94 -2.50
CA GLU A 29 14.96 7.12 -2.58
C GLU A 29 15.67 6.65 -1.29
N GLN A 30 15.00 6.75 -0.15
CA GLN A 30 15.51 6.38 1.18
C GLN A 30 15.28 4.91 1.56
N ILE A 31 14.46 4.17 0.79
CA ILE A 31 14.27 2.74 1.04
C ILE A 31 15.57 1.99 0.76
N VAL A 32 16.16 1.45 1.82
CA VAL A 32 17.36 0.62 1.75
C VAL A 32 16.96 -0.85 1.61
N PRO A 33 17.38 -1.56 0.55
CA PRO A 33 17.10 -2.99 0.41
C PRO A 33 17.56 -3.80 1.63
N GLY A 34 16.70 -4.71 2.10
CA GLY A 34 16.98 -5.58 3.24
C GLY A 34 16.74 -4.95 4.62
N HIS A 35 16.42 -3.65 4.71
CA HIS A 35 15.97 -3.06 5.97
C HIS A 35 14.51 -3.43 6.26
N GLN A 36 14.30 -4.18 7.35
CA GLN A 36 12.97 -4.65 7.77
C GLN A 36 12.30 -3.66 8.74
N VAL A 37 12.05 -2.44 8.27
CA VAL A 37 11.50 -1.35 9.09
C VAL A 37 10.06 -1.59 9.56
N LEU A 38 9.34 -2.53 8.95
CA LEU A 38 7.98 -2.94 9.34
C LEU A 38 7.95 -4.38 9.86
N ALA A 39 9.08 -4.86 10.42
CA ALA A 39 9.15 -6.18 11.02
C ALA A 39 8.06 -6.37 12.09
N GLY A 40 7.32 -7.49 12.01
CA GLY A 40 6.24 -7.80 12.94
C GLY A 40 4.91 -7.09 12.64
N ARG A 41 4.82 -6.34 11.54
CA ARG A 41 3.55 -5.78 11.04
C ARG A 41 2.86 -6.75 10.09
N PHE A 42 1.55 -6.63 9.98
CA PHE A 42 0.71 -7.53 9.21
C PHE A 42 -0.07 -6.76 8.14
N VAL A 43 -0.12 -7.30 6.92
CA VAL A 43 -0.97 -6.77 5.85
C VAL A 43 -1.93 -7.86 5.37
N ALA A 44 -3.22 -7.53 5.32
CA ALA A 44 -4.21 -8.35 4.65
C ALA A 44 -4.18 -8.05 3.15
N LEU A 45 -4.13 -9.10 2.36
CA LEU A 45 -4.27 -9.03 0.92
C LEU A 45 -5.62 -9.64 0.56
N MET A 46 -6.60 -8.79 0.25
CA MET A 46 -7.92 -9.22 -0.20
C MET A 46 -7.93 -9.39 -1.72
N CYS A 47 -7.84 -10.63 -2.18
CA CYS A 47 -7.84 -10.95 -3.60
C CYS A 47 -8.60 -12.25 -3.87
N SER A 48 -9.44 -12.24 -4.91
CA SER A 48 -10.14 -13.44 -5.39
C SER A 48 -9.24 -14.39 -6.20
N VAL A 49 -8.11 -13.90 -6.70
CA VAL A 49 -7.22 -14.61 -7.62
C VAL A 49 -5.85 -14.81 -6.98
N PRO A 50 -5.51 -16.03 -6.52
CA PRO A 50 -4.25 -16.30 -5.80
C PRO A 50 -2.96 -15.97 -6.57
N ALA A 51 -3.04 -15.82 -7.90
CA ALA A 51 -1.91 -15.54 -8.78
C ALA A 51 -1.97 -14.15 -9.43
N ASP A 52 -2.74 -13.22 -8.86
CA ASP A 52 -2.80 -11.85 -9.39
C ASP A 52 -1.41 -11.16 -9.32
N PRO A 53 -0.91 -10.58 -10.42
CA PRO A 53 0.40 -9.93 -10.43
C PRO A 53 0.52 -8.75 -9.46
N ALA A 54 -0.53 -7.95 -9.26
CA ALA A 54 -0.51 -6.84 -8.31
C ALA A 54 -0.42 -7.37 -6.87
N ALA A 55 -1.17 -8.44 -6.56
CA ALA A 55 -1.09 -9.10 -5.27
C ALA A 55 0.33 -9.64 -4.99
N GLN A 56 0.97 -10.27 -5.98
CA GLN A 56 2.34 -10.78 -5.84
C GLN A 56 3.36 -9.65 -5.64
N ARG A 57 3.22 -8.54 -6.37
CA ARG A 57 4.09 -7.36 -6.21
C ARG A 57 3.97 -6.75 -4.82
N LEU A 58 2.74 -6.56 -4.32
CA LEU A 58 2.51 -6.07 -2.96
C LEU A 58 3.12 -7.03 -1.94
N ALA A 59 2.83 -8.32 -2.06
CA ALA A 59 3.32 -9.33 -1.13
C ALA A 59 4.84 -9.32 -1.06
N ARG A 60 5.52 -9.19 -2.21
CA ARG A 60 6.97 -9.06 -2.28
C ARG A 60 7.48 -7.78 -1.61
N ALA A 61 6.88 -6.64 -1.96
CA ALA A 61 7.26 -5.34 -1.41
C ALA A 61 7.14 -5.30 0.12
N ALA A 62 6.03 -5.81 0.66
CA ALA A 62 5.76 -5.89 2.08
C ALA A 62 6.69 -6.89 2.80
N ALA A 63 6.92 -8.06 2.21
CA ALA A 63 7.84 -9.07 2.76
C ALA A 63 9.29 -8.56 2.84
N ASP A 64 9.74 -7.82 1.82
CA ASP A 64 11.08 -7.20 1.81
C ASP A 64 11.24 -6.15 2.95
N LEU A 65 10.14 -5.60 3.48
CA LEU A 65 10.11 -4.73 4.67
C LEU A 65 9.91 -5.48 6.00
N GLY A 66 9.82 -6.81 5.97
CA GLY A 66 9.61 -7.65 7.15
C GLY A 66 8.15 -7.85 7.57
N MET A 67 7.18 -7.41 6.76
CA MET A 67 5.76 -7.62 7.06
C MET A 67 5.32 -9.06 6.79
N GLN A 68 4.30 -9.51 7.54
CA GLN A 68 3.60 -10.75 7.26
C GLN A 68 2.38 -10.48 6.38
N VAL A 69 2.30 -11.17 5.25
CA VAL A 69 1.23 -11.00 4.26
C VAL A 69 0.24 -12.15 4.39
N THR A 70 -1.02 -11.85 4.67
CA THR A 70 -2.08 -12.86 4.77
C THR A 70 -3.10 -12.68 3.66
N GLN A 71 -3.35 -13.73 2.89
CA GLN A 71 -4.43 -13.74 1.90
C GLN A 71 -5.78 -13.87 2.61
N VAL A 72 -6.70 -12.96 2.31
CA VAL A 72 -8.05 -12.94 2.87
C VAL A 72 -9.05 -12.98 1.72
N ALA A 73 -10.07 -13.83 1.82
CA ALA A 73 -11.12 -13.83 0.82
C ALA A 73 -11.90 -12.50 0.87
N PRO A 74 -12.21 -11.89 -0.28
CA PRO A 74 -13.00 -10.66 -0.29
C PRO A 74 -14.42 -10.92 0.24
N PRO A 75 -15.08 -9.89 0.77
CA PRO A 75 -16.44 -10.02 1.26
C PRO A 75 -17.40 -10.41 0.12
N PHE A 76 -18.37 -11.25 0.45
CA PHE A 76 -19.47 -11.59 -0.45
C PHE A 76 -20.65 -10.62 -0.25
N GLU A 77 -21.51 -10.49 -1.27
CA GLU A 77 -22.71 -9.67 -1.20
C GLU A 77 -23.55 -9.98 0.06
N GLY A 78 -23.97 -8.92 0.77
CA GLY A 78 -24.74 -9.03 2.02
C GLY A 78 -23.92 -9.20 3.29
N GLN A 79 -22.58 -9.34 3.22
CA GLN A 79 -21.75 -9.26 4.42
C GLN A 79 -21.75 -7.85 5.03
N ARG A 80 -21.74 -7.80 6.37
CA ARG A 80 -21.67 -6.53 7.09
C ARG A 80 -20.25 -5.99 7.08
N ILE A 81 -19.99 -5.04 6.18
CA ILE A 81 -18.69 -4.35 6.05
C ILE A 81 -18.17 -3.83 7.39
N ASP A 82 -19.03 -3.29 8.27
CA ASP A 82 -18.61 -2.82 9.60
C ASP A 82 -18.08 -3.93 10.52
N ALA A 83 -18.60 -5.16 10.37
CA ALA A 83 -18.11 -6.30 11.13
C ALA A 83 -16.74 -6.74 10.61
N LEU A 84 -16.57 -6.79 9.29
CA LEU A 84 -15.30 -7.11 8.65
C LEU A 84 -14.24 -6.05 8.99
N ALA A 85 -14.56 -4.76 8.89
CA ALA A 85 -13.65 -3.67 9.21
C ALA A 85 -13.10 -3.77 10.64
N ARG A 86 -13.96 -4.10 11.63
CA ARG A 86 -13.52 -4.32 13.02
C ARG A 86 -12.56 -5.49 13.17
N ILE A 87 -12.77 -6.57 12.42
CA ILE A 87 -11.85 -7.72 12.41
C ILE A 87 -10.51 -7.30 11.79
N LEU A 88 -10.55 -6.60 10.66
CA LEU A 88 -9.35 -6.17 9.95
C LEU A 88 -8.50 -5.22 10.80
N ASP A 89 -9.13 -4.24 11.46
CA ASP A 89 -8.48 -3.28 12.34
C ASP A 89 -7.77 -3.92 13.55
N GLN A 90 -8.20 -5.12 13.96
CA GLN A 90 -7.62 -5.83 15.10
C GLN A 90 -6.45 -6.73 14.71
N LEU A 91 -6.45 -7.22 13.48
CA LEU A 91 -5.53 -8.28 13.04
C LEU A 91 -4.44 -7.79 12.09
N TYR A 92 -4.66 -6.67 11.40
CA TYR A 92 -3.77 -6.18 10.37
C TYR A 92 -3.46 -4.71 10.58
N ASP A 93 -2.28 -4.29 10.14
CA ASP A 93 -1.85 -2.89 10.12
C ASP A 93 -2.23 -2.18 8.80
N ALA A 94 -2.53 -2.96 7.76
CA ALA A 94 -2.97 -2.46 6.46
C ALA A 94 -3.78 -3.52 5.70
N VAL A 95 -4.53 -3.06 4.70
CA VAL A 95 -5.32 -3.92 3.80
C VAL A 95 -5.11 -3.47 2.37
N ASP A 96 -4.77 -4.38 1.46
CA ASP A 96 -4.79 -4.12 0.01
C ASP A 96 -5.88 -4.95 -0.66
N CYS A 97 -6.74 -4.28 -1.44
CA CYS A 97 -7.86 -4.89 -2.13
C CYS A 97 -7.56 -5.00 -3.62
N VAL A 98 -7.34 -6.22 -4.10
CA VAL A 98 -6.96 -6.51 -5.48
C VAL A 98 -8.12 -7.17 -6.21
N GLY A 99 -8.59 -6.51 -7.29
CA GLY A 99 -9.70 -7.00 -8.12
C GLY A 99 -11.10 -6.75 -7.54
N MET A 100 -11.21 -6.01 -6.44
CA MET A 100 -12.49 -5.57 -5.88
C MET A 100 -13.04 -4.34 -6.61
N VAL A 101 -14.36 -4.13 -6.55
CA VAL A 101 -14.96 -2.94 -7.14
C VAL A 101 -14.57 -1.71 -6.30
N ARG A 102 -14.13 -0.63 -6.96
CA ARG A 102 -13.64 0.58 -6.27
C ARG A 102 -14.62 1.15 -5.24
N ALA A 103 -15.92 1.07 -5.49
CA ALA A 103 -16.95 1.52 -4.55
C ALA A 103 -16.93 0.72 -3.23
N GLU A 104 -16.70 -0.59 -3.30
CA GLU A 104 -16.61 -1.48 -2.13
C GLU A 104 -15.32 -1.21 -1.35
N VAL A 105 -14.20 -1.01 -2.07
CA VAL A 105 -12.91 -0.64 -1.45
C VAL A 105 -13.04 0.70 -0.71
N GLN A 106 -13.72 1.68 -1.30
CA GLN A 106 -13.99 2.97 -0.65
C GLN A 106 -14.91 2.83 0.57
N GLN A 107 -15.93 1.97 0.50
CA GLN A 107 -16.80 1.71 1.64
C GLN A 107 -16.02 1.07 2.79
N LEU A 108 -15.18 0.08 2.48
CA LEU A 108 -14.31 -0.57 3.46
C LEU A 108 -13.31 0.44 4.06
N ALA A 109 -12.67 1.27 3.23
CA ALA A 109 -11.73 2.29 3.67
C ALA A 109 -12.34 3.31 4.64
N ARG A 110 -13.64 3.61 4.49
CA ARG A 110 -14.36 4.49 5.43
C ARG A 110 -14.71 3.79 6.75
N ALA A 111 -14.84 2.47 6.74
CA ALA A 111 -15.20 1.68 7.91
C ALA A 111 -13.98 1.23 8.73
N CYS A 112 -12.83 1.02 8.08
CA CYS A 112 -11.57 0.66 8.71
C CYS A 112 -10.84 1.88 9.28
N ARG A 113 -10.05 1.66 10.33
CA ARG A 113 -9.10 2.61 10.89
C ARG A 113 -7.70 2.44 10.32
N VAL A 114 -7.38 1.25 9.83
CA VAL A 114 -6.13 0.95 9.15
C VAL A 114 -6.17 1.40 7.69
N PRO A 115 -5.01 1.72 7.08
CA PRO A 115 -4.95 2.04 5.66
C PRO A 115 -5.53 0.90 4.80
N VAL A 116 -6.47 1.27 3.93
CA VAL A 116 -7.07 0.39 2.92
C VAL A 116 -6.69 0.91 1.54
N PHE A 117 -6.06 0.05 0.74
CA PHE A 117 -5.60 0.37 -0.60
C PHE A 117 -6.47 -0.31 -1.66
N ASP A 118 -6.59 0.36 -2.81
CA ASP A 118 -7.24 -0.14 -4.00
C ASP A 118 -6.15 -0.59 -4.98
N SER A 119 -5.70 -1.83 -4.83
CA SER A 119 -4.63 -2.49 -5.60
C SER A 119 -3.34 -1.65 -5.65
N LEU A 120 -2.70 -1.42 -4.50
CA LEU A 120 -1.58 -0.48 -4.36
C LEU A 120 -0.45 -0.72 -5.36
N ALA A 121 -0.12 -1.99 -5.61
CA ALA A 121 0.95 -2.41 -6.51
C ALA A 121 0.44 -2.76 -7.94
N GLY A 122 -0.74 -2.26 -8.31
CA GLY A 122 -1.30 -2.41 -9.65
C GLY A 122 -0.54 -1.58 -10.69
N SER A 123 -0.30 -2.18 -11.87
CA SER A 123 0.43 -1.51 -12.97
C SER A 123 -0.35 -0.38 -13.64
N ASP A 124 -1.67 -0.35 -13.45
CA ASP A 124 -2.59 0.69 -13.93
C ASP A 124 -2.77 1.84 -12.92
N ARG A 125 -2.06 1.80 -11.78
CA ARG A 125 -2.19 2.78 -10.71
C ARG A 125 -1.18 3.92 -10.86
N PRO A 126 -1.46 5.12 -10.29
CA PRO A 126 -0.57 6.27 -10.39
C PRO A 126 0.84 6.00 -9.87
N LEU A 127 0.98 5.09 -8.89
CA LEU A 127 2.28 4.72 -8.32
C LEU A 127 3.20 4.03 -9.34
N ALA A 128 2.63 3.25 -10.27
CA ALA A 128 3.38 2.64 -11.36
C ALA A 128 3.94 3.68 -12.33
N ALA A 129 3.19 4.75 -12.62
CA ALA A 129 3.68 5.85 -13.46
C ALA A 129 4.82 6.62 -12.78
N LEU A 130 4.71 6.86 -11.46
CA LEU A 130 5.73 7.55 -10.67
C LEU A 130 7.07 6.82 -10.61
N ALA A 131 7.10 5.50 -10.89
CA ALA A 131 8.33 4.72 -10.90
C ALA A 131 9.36 5.22 -11.91
N THR A 132 8.92 5.89 -12.98
CA THR A 132 9.80 6.51 -13.99
C THR A 132 10.58 7.69 -13.41
N ASP A 133 10.01 8.40 -12.44
CA ASP A 133 10.59 9.60 -11.86
C ASP A 133 11.46 9.33 -10.63
N LEU A 134 11.37 8.14 -10.05
CA LEU A 134 12.17 7.76 -8.88
C LEU A 134 13.64 7.71 -9.26
N ARG A 135 14.50 8.50 -8.63
CA ARG A 135 15.94 8.47 -8.89
C ARG A 135 16.65 7.51 -7.96
N ASP A 136 17.28 6.50 -8.53
CA ASP A 136 17.97 5.50 -7.74
C ASP A 136 19.18 4.98 -8.52
N PRO A 137 20.36 5.56 -8.27
CA PRO A 137 21.58 5.21 -9.00
C PRO A 137 21.94 3.73 -8.89
N ALA A 138 21.50 3.05 -7.83
CA ALA A 138 21.74 1.62 -7.65
C ALA A 138 20.94 0.74 -8.62
N LEU A 139 19.92 1.30 -9.28
CA LEU A 139 19.07 0.60 -10.26
C LEU A 139 19.35 1.03 -11.70
N ASP A 140 20.29 1.95 -11.93
CA ASP A 140 20.61 2.40 -13.28
C ASP A 140 21.25 1.26 -14.08
N GLY A 141 20.67 0.97 -15.25
CA GLY A 141 21.12 -0.12 -16.12
C GLY A 141 20.62 -1.52 -15.73
N ALA A 142 19.85 -1.66 -14.65
CA ALA A 142 19.21 -2.94 -14.31
C ALA A 142 18.12 -3.29 -15.35
N PRO A 143 18.01 -4.55 -15.80
CA PRO A 143 17.05 -4.96 -16.82
C PRO A 143 15.59 -4.80 -16.37
N ASP A 144 15.35 -4.79 -15.06
CA ASP A 144 14.06 -4.67 -14.39
C ASP A 144 13.94 -3.37 -13.57
N ALA A 145 14.75 -2.35 -13.88
CA ALA A 145 14.85 -1.10 -13.11
C ALA A 145 13.48 -0.46 -12.80
N HIS A 146 12.55 -0.46 -13.75
CA HIS A 146 11.22 0.11 -13.55
C HIS A 146 10.41 -0.64 -12.48
N GLU A 147 10.42 -1.98 -12.51
CA GLU A 147 9.72 -2.82 -11.52
C GLU A 147 10.36 -2.65 -10.13
N LEU A 148 11.69 -2.56 -10.08
CA LEU A 148 12.42 -2.32 -8.84
C LEU A 148 12.10 -0.93 -8.24
N ARG A 149 12.01 0.12 -9.07
CA ARG A 149 11.59 1.47 -8.65
C ARG A 149 10.14 1.48 -8.18
N HIS A 150 9.24 0.84 -8.92
CA HIS A 150 7.84 0.70 -8.54
C HIS A 150 7.69 0.01 -7.18
N ARG A 151 8.44 -1.07 -6.94
CA ARG A 151 8.47 -1.74 -5.64
C ARG A 151 8.94 -0.83 -4.51
N ARG A 152 9.99 0.00 -4.72
CA ARG A 152 10.43 0.99 -3.72
C ARG A 152 9.35 2.02 -3.39
N LEU A 153 8.58 2.44 -4.38
CA LEU A 153 7.45 3.34 -4.16
C LEU A 153 6.32 2.67 -3.36
N VAL A 154 6.00 1.41 -3.65
CA VAL A 154 5.04 0.63 -2.84
C VAL A 154 5.53 0.54 -1.40
N GLN A 155 6.81 0.26 -1.20
CA GLN A 155 7.43 0.22 0.12
C GLN A 155 7.37 1.58 0.84
N ALA A 156 7.64 2.68 0.14
CA ALA A 156 7.53 4.03 0.68
C ALA A 156 6.12 4.33 1.19
N VAL A 157 5.08 3.97 0.41
CA VAL A 157 3.67 4.15 0.84
C VAL A 157 3.37 3.33 2.09
N LEU A 158 3.80 2.06 2.14
CA LEU A 158 3.58 1.20 3.32
C LEU A 158 4.25 1.78 4.57
N VAL A 159 5.51 2.22 4.45
CA VAL A 159 6.26 2.83 5.54
C VAL A 159 5.59 4.12 6.01
N GLU A 160 5.21 5.01 5.09
CA GLU A 160 4.55 6.27 5.41
C GLU A 160 3.23 6.05 6.17
N CYS A 161 2.38 5.14 5.67
CA CYS A 161 1.05 4.92 6.24
C CYS A 161 1.10 4.19 7.59
N ILE A 162 2.03 3.24 7.76
CA ILE A 162 2.07 2.37 8.95
C ILE A 162 2.97 2.97 10.03
N SER A 163 4.12 3.55 9.68
CA SER A 163 5.05 4.14 10.66
C SER A 163 4.57 5.49 11.19
N GLY A 164 3.78 6.23 10.39
CA GLY A 164 3.09 7.44 10.85
C GLY A 164 2.13 7.21 12.02
N ALA A 165 1.78 5.96 12.33
CA ALA A 165 0.92 5.60 13.46
C ALA A 165 1.64 5.55 14.82
N GLU A 166 2.98 5.50 14.87
CA GLU A 166 3.74 5.25 16.11
C GLU A 166 4.31 6.48 16.83
N THR A 167 4.07 7.70 16.35
CA THR A 167 4.46 8.89 17.12
C THR A 167 3.33 9.27 18.08
N LEU A 168 3.21 8.58 19.23
CA LEU A 168 2.47 9.06 20.42
C LEU A 168 2.72 8.13 21.64
N VAL A 169 3.71 8.50 22.46
CA VAL A 169 3.63 8.46 23.93
C VAL A 169 4.18 9.77 24.46
#